data_AF-A0A1E4G021-F1
#
_entry.id   AF-A0A1E4G021-F1
#
_cell.length_a   1.000
_cell.length_b   1.000
_cell.length_c   1.000
_cell.angle_alpha   90.00
_cell.angle_beta   90.00
_cell.angle_gamma   90.00
#
_symmetry.space_group_name_H-M   'P 1'
#
loop_
_entity.id
_entity.type
_entity.pdbx_description
1 polymer ?
#
loop_
_entity_poly.entity_id
_entity_poly.type
_entity_poly.pdbx_seq_one_letter_code
_entity_poly.pdbx_strand_id
1 'polypeptide(L)'
;MRKPLFALALLATGMAPALAAAPTGAQKDEFYRVCMGIAQDAGLCGCKADAAMTLIDERFMGVVIASMKGSSPAAGDFKAYNTYVARSNQICKPNY
;
A
#
# COMPACT_ATOMS: atom_id res chain seq x y z
N MET A 1 -56.02 19.25 21.96
CA MET A 1 -54.85 18.40 22.30
C MET A 1 -54.32 17.78 21.01
N ARG A 2 -53.19 18.24 20.47
CA ARG A 2 -52.54 17.66 19.27
C ARG A 2 -51.10 17.32 19.65
N LYS A 3 -50.80 16.02 19.74
CA LYS A 3 -49.46 15.49 20.05
C LYS A 3 -48.56 15.65 18.82
N PRO A 4 -47.35 16.23 18.92
CA PRO A 4 -46.37 16.10 17.86
C PRO A 4 -45.69 14.73 18.01
N LEU A 5 -45.87 13.86 17.03
CA LEU A 5 -45.08 12.65 16.86
C LEU A 5 -43.69 13.07 16.37
N PHE A 6 -42.73 13.10 17.28
CA PHE A 6 -41.31 13.14 16.94
C PHE A 6 -40.93 11.81 16.29
N ALA A 7 -40.80 11.78 14.96
CA ALA A 7 -40.16 10.70 14.24
C ALA A 7 -38.64 10.93 14.27
N LEU A 8 -37.98 10.34 15.26
CA LEU A 8 -36.52 10.26 15.33
C LEU A 8 -36.06 9.24 14.27
N ALA A 9 -35.78 9.72 13.05
CA ALA A 9 -35.14 8.92 12.03
C ALA A 9 -33.70 8.64 12.47
N LEU A 10 -33.44 7.41 12.91
CA LEU A 10 -32.10 6.90 13.17
C LEU A 10 -31.25 7.02 11.89
N LEU A 11 -30.30 7.96 11.90
CA LEU A 11 -29.14 7.95 11.02
C LEU A 11 -28.27 6.75 11.42
N ALA A 12 -28.53 5.60 10.80
CA ALA A 12 -27.62 4.48 10.79
C ALA A 12 -26.41 4.84 9.91
N THR A 13 -25.45 5.57 10.47
CA THR A 13 -24.11 5.72 9.90
C THR A 13 -23.42 4.36 9.98
N GLY A 14 -23.63 3.53 8.96
CA GLY A 14 -22.88 2.30 8.76
C GLY A 14 -21.39 2.64 8.67
N MET A 15 -20.64 2.29 9.71
CA MET A 15 -19.19 2.12 9.62
C MET A 15 -18.93 0.95 8.67
N ALA A 16 -18.88 1.24 7.37
CA ALA A 16 -18.33 0.28 6.41
C ALA A 16 -16.84 0.09 6.76
N PRO A 17 -16.34 -1.15 6.84
CA PRO A 17 -14.92 -1.38 6.99
C PRO A 17 -14.21 -0.73 5.80
N ALA A 18 -13.27 0.16 6.07
CA ALA A 18 -12.41 0.73 5.04
C ALA A 18 -11.59 -0.42 4.44
N LEU A 19 -12.04 -0.94 3.30
CA LEU A 19 -11.24 -1.84 2.47
C LEU A 19 -9.95 -1.09 2.13
N ALA A 20 -8.81 -1.69 2.47
CA ALA A 20 -7.52 -1.10 2.16
C ALA A 20 -7.42 -0.92 0.64
N ALA A 21 -7.28 0.32 0.19
CA ALA A 21 -7.26 0.65 -1.23
C ALA A 21 -6.00 0.09 -1.89
N ALA A 22 -6.11 -0.32 -3.16
CA ALA A 22 -4.94 -0.66 -3.95
C ALA A 22 -4.04 0.58 -4.10
N PRO A 23 -2.71 0.42 -4.29
CA PRO A 23 -1.82 1.54 -4.50
C PRO A 23 -2.22 2.36 -5.74
N THR A 24 -1.87 3.64 -5.74
CA THR A 24 -2.20 4.55 -6.84
C THR A 24 -1.15 4.49 -7.95
N GLY A 25 -1.51 4.92 -9.16
CA GLY A 25 -0.56 5.07 -10.27
C GLY A 25 0.62 5.99 -9.93
N ALA A 26 0.35 7.10 -9.22
CA ALA A 26 1.40 8.01 -8.77
C ALA A 26 2.39 7.34 -7.80
N GLN A 27 1.91 6.44 -6.92
CA GLN A 27 2.80 5.69 -6.05
C GLN A 27 3.62 4.65 -6.81
N LYS A 28 3.05 4.02 -7.84
CA LYS A 28 3.80 3.13 -8.74
C LYS A 28 4.95 3.86 -9.44
N ASP A 29 4.66 5.04 -9.99
CA ASP A 29 5.65 5.87 -10.68
C ASP A 29 6.76 6.32 -9.71
N GLU A 30 6.38 6.67 -8.48
CA GLU A 30 7.32 7.04 -7.44
C GLU A 30 8.22 5.87 -7.03
N PHE A 31 7.62 4.69 -6.81
CA PHE A 31 8.36 3.47 -6.53
C PHE A 31 9.39 3.22 -7.62
N TYR A 32 8.96 3.24 -8.88
CA TYR A 32 9.82 2.99 -10.03
C TYR A 32 10.99 3.99 -10.05
N ARG A 33 10.70 5.29 -9.92
CA ARG A 33 11.70 6.35 -9.91
C ARG A 33 12.74 6.17 -8.80
N VAL A 34 12.30 5.88 -7.57
CA VAL A 34 13.20 5.66 -6.44
C VAL A 34 14.03 4.41 -6.65
N CYS A 35 13.42 3.31 -7.12
CA CYS A 35 14.14 2.08 -7.43
C CYS A 35 15.24 2.31 -8.47
N MET A 36 14.96 3.06 -9.54
CA MET A 36 15.94 3.38 -10.58
C MET A 36 17.14 4.16 -10.04
N GLY A 37 16.94 5.04 -9.05
CA GLY A 37 18.02 5.75 -8.37
C GLY A 37 18.91 4.87 -7.50
N ILE A 38 18.48 3.64 -7.17
CA ILE A 38 19.22 2.69 -6.31
C ILE A 38 19.84 1.58 -7.15
N ALA A 39 19.02 0.89 -7.96
CA ALA A 39 19.40 -0.32 -8.67
C ALA A 39 19.85 -0.06 -10.12
N GLN A 40 19.40 1.03 -10.73
CA GLN A 40 19.66 1.35 -12.15
C GLN A 40 19.29 0.23 -13.13
N ASP A 41 18.27 -0.57 -12.78
CA ASP A 41 17.81 -1.72 -13.57
C ASP A 41 16.32 -1.56 -13.90
N ALA A 42 16.03 -1.19 -15.15
CA ALA A 42 14.67 -0.93 -15.61
C ALA A 42 13.77 -2.18 -15.57
N GLY A 43 14.33 -3.37 -15.84
CA GLY A 43 13.58 -4.62 -15.82
C GLY A 43 13.18 -5.00 -14.40
N LEU A 44 14.14 -4.94 -13.48
CA LEU A 44 13.91 -5.21 -12.07
C LEU A 44 12.95 -4.19 -11.45
N CYS A 45 13.19 -2.90 -11.69
CA CYS A 45 12.39 -1.83 -11.11
C CYS A 45 10.96 -1.79 -11.67
N GLY A 46 10.79 -2.05 -12.97
CA GLY A 46 9.48 -2.21 -13.60
C GLY A 46 8.70 -3.37 -12.97
N CYS A 47 9.31 -4.56 -12.91
CA CYS A 47 8.67 -5.73 -12.31
C CYS A 47 8.28 -5.49 -10.84
N LYS A 48 9.17 -4.89 -10.04
CA LYS A 48 8.87 -4.64 -8.62
C LYS A 48 7.78 -3.58 -8.41
N ALA A 49 7.72 -2.56 -9.27
CA ALA A 49 6.63 -1.58 -9.24
C ALA A 49 5.27 -2.24 -9.57
N ASP A 50 5.23 -3.11 -10.59
CA ASP A 50 4.04 -3.87 -10.95
C ASP A 50 3.62 -4.86 -9.86
N ALA A 51 4.56 -5.61 -9.29
CA ALA A 51 4.30 -6.55 -8.21
C ALA A 51 3.78 -5.83 -6.96
N ALA A 52 4.30 -4.65 -6.64
CA ALA A 52 3.83 -3.88 -5.49
C ALA A 52 2.37 -3.44 -5.63
N MET A 53 1.86 -3.20 -6.85
CA MET A 53 0.44 -2.87 -7.07
C MET A 53 -0.52 -4.00 -6.67
N THR A 54 -0.04 -5.24 -6.61
CA THR A 54 -0.86 -6.42 -6.31
C THR A 54 -0.60 -7.01 -4.93
N LEU A 55 0.62 -6.83 -4.41
CA LEU A 55 1.05 -7.45 -3.15
C LEU A 55 0.67 -6.64 -1.90
N ILE A 56 0.46 -5.34 -2.04
CA ILE A 56 0.33 -4.42 -0.91
C ILE A 56 -0.74 -3.35 -1.18
N ASP A 57 -1.23 -2.71 -0.12
CA ASP A 57 -2.20 -1.61 -0.21
C ASP A 57 -1.52 -0.23 -0.34
N GLU A 58 -2.32 0.81 -0.58
CA GLU A 58 -1.89 2.20 -0.73
C GLU A 58 -1.06 2.70 0.45
N ARG A 59 -1.49 2.41 1.68
CA ARG A 59 -0.78 2.82 2.90
C ARG A 59 0.60 2.17 2.93
N PHE A 60 0.66 0.88 2.66
CA PHE A 60 1.88 0.10 2.77
C PHE A 60 2.85 0.40 1.62
N MET A 61 2.36 0.74 0.44
CA MET A 61 3.19 1.28 -0.65
C MET A 61 3.95 2.54 -0.19
N GLY A 62 3.30 3.41 0.59
CA GLY A 62 3.98 4.55 1.22
C GLY A 62 5.11 4.14 2.17
N VAL A 63 4.90 3.12 2.99
CA VAL A 63 5.93 2.56 3.90
C VAL A 63 7.12 2.02 3.11
N VAL A 64 6.86 1.29 2.02
CA VAL A 64 7.91 0.73 1.17
C VAL A 64 8.73 1.81 0.49
N ILE A 65 8.08 2.80 -0.13
CA ILE A 65 8.78 3.94 -0.76
C ILE A 65 9.62 4.71 0.25
N ALA A 66 9.08 4.99 1.45
CA ALA A 66 9.83 5.65 2.50
C ALA A 66 11.07 4.84 2.91
N SER A 67 10.93 3.51 2.98
CA SER A 67 12.04 2.63 3.34
C SER A 67 13.12 2.58 2.26
N MET A 68 12.73 2.59 0.98
CA MET A 68 13.66 2.71 -0.14
C MET A 68 14.45 4.03 -0.10
N LYS A 69 13.86 5.10 0.45
CA LYS A 69 14.52 6.40 0.65
C LYS A 69 15.38 6.46 1.93
N GLY A 70 15.51 5.37 2.67
CA GLY A 70 16.37 5.25 3.84
C GLY A 70 15.65 5.30 5.20
N SER A 71 14.32 5.42 5.23
CA SER A 71 13.56 5.29 6.49
C SER A 71 13.47 3.82 6.93
N SER A 72 13.12 3.60 8.20
CA SER A 72 12.78 2.26 8.70
C SER A 72 11.25 2.12 8.86
N PRO A 73 10.65 0.96 8.55
CA PRO A 73 9.26 0.68 8.87
C PRO A 73 8.99 0.82 10.38
N ALA A 74 7.75 1.14 10.73
CA ALA A 74 7.31 1.08 12.13
C ALA A 74 7.37 -0.37 12.64
N ALA A 75 7.45 -0.54 13.98
CA ALA A 75 7.56 -1.86 14.59
C ALA A 75 6.45 -2.84 14.15
N GLY A 76 5.21 -2.34 14.02
CA GLY A 76 4.05 -3.13 13.57
C GLY A 76 4.10 -3.52 12.08
N ASP A 77 4.90 -2.83 11.26
CA ASP A 77 4.98 -3.05 9.82
C ASP A 77 6.15 -3.97 9.41
N PHE A 78 7.12 -4.27 10.30
CA PHE A 78 8.31 -5.05 9.95
C PHE A 78 8.01 -6.42 9.32
N LYS A 79 7.06 -7.17 9.90
CA LYS A 79 6.71 -8.49 9.38
C LYS A 79 6.12 -8.39 7.97
N ALA A 80 5.19 -7.46 7.77
CA ALA A 80 4.58 -7.21 6.46
C ALA A 80 5.64 -6.75 5.45
N TYR A 81 6.59 -5.91 5.88
CA TYR A 81 7.63 -5.35 5.03
C TYR A 81 8.57 -6.45 4.53
N ASN A 82 9.07 -7.27 5.45
CA ASN A 82 9.95 -8.40 5.11
C ASN A 82 9.22 -9.45 4.25
N THR A 83 7.92 -9.66 4.50
CA THR A 83 7.09 -10.54 3.65
C THR A 83 6.99 -9.98 2.23
N TYR A 84 6.70 -8.69 2.08
CA TYR A 84 6.68 -8.01 0.78
C TYR A 84 8.04 -8.11 0.06
N VAL A 85 9.14 -7.86 0.76
CA VAL A 85 10.49 -7.96 0.18
C VAL A 85 10.75 -9.36 -0.34
N ALA A 86 10.46 -10.39 0.46
CA ALA A 86 10.63 -11.79 0.05
C ALA A 86 9.76 -12.15 -1.16
N ARG A 87 8.47 -11.78 -1.15
CA ARG A 87 7.55 -12.07 -2.26
C ARG A 87 7.92 -11.33 -3.54
N SER A 88 8.26 -10.05 -3.46
CA SER A 88 8.69 -9.27 -4.63
C SER A 88 10.02 -9.76 -5.18
N ASN A 89 10.91 -10.33 -4.36
CA ASN A 89 12.13 -11.00 -4.84
C ASN A 89 11.82 -12.33 -5.52
N GLN A 90 10.95 -13.17 -4.95
CA GLN A 90 10.54 -14.43 -5.59
C GLN A 90 9.96 -14.20 -7.01
N ILE A 91 9.22 -13.12 -7.20
CA ILE A 91 8.62 -12.78 -8.50
C ILE A 91 9.65 -12.16 -9.46
N CYS A 92 10.36 -11.12 -9.01
CA CYS A 92 11.15 -10.27 -9.89
C CYS A 92 12.64 -10.56 -9.91
N LYS A 93 13.11 -11.41 -8.99
CA LYS A 93 14.51 -11.77 -8.82
C LYS A 93 14.63 -13.22 -8.31
N PRO A 94 14.09 -14.22 -9.03
CA PRO A 94 13.92 -15.59 -8.54
C PRO A 94 15.23 -16.32 -8.18
N ASN A 95 16.39 -15.78 -8.59
CA ASN A 95 17.71 -16.35 -8.35
C ASN A 95 18.52 -15.57 -7.29
N TYR A 96 17.86 -14.78 -6.44
CA TYR A 96 18.49 -13.97 -5.40
C TYR A 96 18.20 -14.46 -3.99
#